data_AF-A0A1V9ZLP7-F1
#
_entry.id   AF-A0A1V9ZLP7-F1
#
_cell.length_a   1.000
_cell.length_b   1.000
_cell.length_c   1.000
_cell.angle_alpha   90.00
_cell.angle_beta   90.00
_cell.angle_gamma   90.00
#
_symmetry.space_group_name_H-M   'P 1'
#
loop_
_entity.id
_entity.type
_entity.pdbx_description
1 polymer ?
#
loop_
_entity_poly.entity_id
_entity_poly.type
_entity_poly.pdbx_seq_one_letter_code
_entity_poly.pdbx_strand_id
1 'polypeptide(L)'
;MVVISIKLGEADGFLFETTCATSNDALVRGIAAVHNARIRLASLNSYVPGLFQHGVAKHPQNQGIDTYASEPVHKEEFYEEDPLGQRTGNGVCPSLRETLARMTADVTAYLKSHAREPVTMAGLQEKLDNFRGIVMMGFPMGLPEYDIVKMLLDGHDEDALAGLQASQDLMDPATAELWWAGKQFFRDDTVGDRVGKNEKTKVIARLTKKSAGAPQREPAVSEDERKAMMAHYFKKQEELKKLADEDEDDYLHSSWANPSALKNQLRGTNNLRPF
;
A
#
# COMPACT_ATOMS: atom_id res chain seq x y z
N MET A 1 6.47 24.63 10.29
CA MET A 1 6.00 23.52 9.47
C MET A 1 5.32 22.44 10.30
N VAL A 2 4.06 22.16 9.99
CA VAL A 2 3.31 21.02 10.51
C VAL A 2 3.36 19.90 9.48
N VAL A 3 3.68 18.68 9.91
CA VAL A 3 3.71 17.49 9.05
C VAL A 3 2.55 16.58 9.43
N ILE A 4 1.69 16.27 8.48
CA ILE A 4 0.55 15.37 8.67
C ILE A 4 0.84 14.05 7.99
N SER A 5 0.93 12.99 8.77
CA SER A 5 1.00 11.62 8.29
C SER A 5 -0.41 11.11 8.04
N ILE A 6 -0.81 11.01 6.77
CA ILE A 6 -2.09 10.47 6.36
C ILE A 6 -1.98 8.96 6.33
N LYS A 7 -2.77 8.29 7.17
CA LYS A 7 -2.87 6.83 7.21
C LYS A 7 -4.16 6.39 6.53
N LEU A 8 -4.03 5.55 5.52
CA LEU A 8 -5.15 5.02 4.72
C LEU A 8 -5.41 3.55 5.06
N GLY A 9 -4.35 2.79 5.33
CA GLY A 9 -4.39 1.40 5.81
C GLY A 9 -3.24 1.11 6.76
N GLU A 10 -2.90 -0.17 6.95
CA GLU A 10 -1.76 -0.55 7.81
C GLU A 10 -0.41 -0.19 7.19
N ALA A 11 -0.25 -0.45 5.89
CA ALA A 11 0.99 -0.20 5.15
C ALA A 11 0.92 0.98 4.18
N ASP A 12 -0.28 1.52 3.93
CA ASP A 12 -0.48 2.65 3.00
C ASP A 12 -0.74 3.97 3.74
N GLY A 13 -0.01 4.99 3.30
CA GLY A 13 -0.06 6.34 3.80
C GLY A 13 1.00 7.23 3.15
N PHE A 14 0.92 8.53 3.43
CA PHE A 14 1.86 9.52 2.93
C PHE A 14 2.01 10.68 3.91
N LEU A 15 3.12 11.42 3.80
CA LEU A 15 3.31 12.66 4.53
C LEU A 15 2.82 13.85 3.70
N PHE A 16 2.14 14.78 4.35
CA PHE A 16 1.69 16.04 3.77
C PHE A 16 2.18 17.21 4.64
N GLU A 17 2.77 18.21 4.02
CA GLU A 17 3.29 19.39 4.71
C GLU A 17 2.32 20.56 4.66
N THR A 18 2.15 21.24 5.78
CA THR A 18 1.29 22.41 5.92
C THR A 18 1.79 23.35 7.03
N THR A 19 1.06 24.43 7.27
CA THR A 19 1.33 25.40 8.35
C THR A 19 0.15 25.47 9.31
N CYS A 20 0.37 26.00 10.51
CA CYS A 20 -0.73 26.19 11.48
C CYS A 20 -1.78 27.20 10.99
N ALA A 21 -1.39 28.12 10.11
CA ALA A 21 -2.26 29.17 9.57
C ALA A 21 -3.15 28.70 8.42
N THR A 22 -2.87 27.53 7.83
CA THR A 22 -3.69 26.99 6.74
C THR A 22 -5.12 26.71 7.22
N SER A 23 -6.12 27.04 6.41
CA SER A 23 -7.50 26.66 6.70
C SER A 23 -7.68 25.14 6.56
N ASN A 24 -8.56 24.57 7.37
CA ASN A 24 -8.86 23.14 7.27
C ASN A 24 -9.51 22.79 5.94
N ASP A 25 -10.32 23.67 5.34
CA ASP A 25 -10.86 23.42 4.00
C ASP A 25 -9.76 23.28 2.94
N ALA A 26 -8.77 24.19 2.91
CA ALA A 26 -7.66 24.11 1.97
C ALA A 26 -6.80 22.87 2.24
N LEU A 27 -6.56 22.55 3.52
CA LEU A 27 -5.82 21.35 3.92
C LEU A 27 -6.50 20.08 3.42
N VAL A 28 -7.80 19.90 3.70
CA VAL A 28 -8.53 18.67 3.35
C VAL A 28 -8.65 18.52 1.84
N ARG A 29 -8.90 19.60 1.09
CA ARG A 29 -8.89 19.58 -0.37
C ARG A 29 -7.52 19.20 -0.93
N GLY A 30 -6.45 19.77 -0.37
CA GLY A 30 -5.07 19.46 -0.77
C GLY A 30 -4.72 17.99 -0.53
N ILE A 31 -5.05 17.46 0.65
CA ILE A 31 -4.83 16.04 0.98
C ILE A 31 -5.64 15.13 0.05
N ALA A 32 -6.92 15.43 -0.19
CA ALA A 32 -7.78 14.66 -1.08
C ALA A 32 -7.25 14.67 -2.53
N ALA A 33 -6.78 15.82 -3.02
CA ALA A 33 -6.17 15.93 -4.34
C ALA A 33 -4.89 15.08 -4.46
N VAL A 34 -4.00 15.12 -3.46
CA VAL A 34 -2.80 14.28 -3.41
C VAL A 34 -3.18 12.80 -3.40
N HIS A 35 -4.16 12.42 -2.57
CA HIS A 35 -4.64 11.05 -2.47
C HIS A 35 -5.19 10.53 -3.80
N ASN A 36 -6.08 11.28 -4.45
CA ASN A 36 -6.64 10.90 -5.75
C ASN A 36 -5.57 10.84 -6.84
N ALA A 37 -4.61 11.78 -6.84
CA ALA A 37 -3.49 11.74 -7.78
C ALA A 37 -2.57 10.54 -7.55
N ARG A 38 -2.36 10.09 -6.30
CA ARG A 38 -1.66 8.83 -5.99
C ARG A 38 -2.41 7.63 -6.54
N ILE A 39 -3.74 7.57 -6.37
CA ILE A 39 -4.57 6.49 -6.94
C ILE A 39 -4.46 6.48 -8.46
N ARG A 40 -4.65 7.63 -9.12
CA ARG A 40 -4.50 7.77 -10.57
C ARG A 40 -3.15 7.27 -11.05
N LEU A 41 -2.07 7.68 -10.39
CA LEU A 41 -0.72 7.26 -10.74
C LEU A 41 -0.51 5.75 -10.54
N ALA A 42 -1.05 5.18 -9.46
CA ALA A 42 -1.02 3.74 -9.21
C ALA A 42 -1.81 2.95 -10.27
N SER A 43 -2.98 3.45 -10.68
CA SER A 43 -3.80 2.86 -11.74
C SER A 43 -3.13 2.94 -13.11
N LEU A 44 -2.53 4.08 -13.46
CA LEU A 44 -1.72 4.18 -14.70
C LEU A 44 -0.57 3.17 -14.68
N ASN A 45 0.10 3.03 -13.55
CA ASN A 45 1.18 2.09 -13.38
C ASN A 45 0.75 0.62 -13.59
N SER A 46 -0.50 0.27 -13.29
CA SER A 46 -1.05 -1.07 -13.57
C SER A 46 -1.55 -1.25 -15.00
N TYR A 47 -2.15 -0.23 -15.62
CA TYR A 47 -2.81 -0.37 -16.93
C TYR A 47 -1.90 -0.10 -18.14
N VAL A 48 -0.95 0.82 -18.02
CA VAL A 48 -0.07 1.22 -19.13
C VAL A 48 0.81 0.05 -19.63
N PRO A 49 1.32 -0.87 -18.79
CA PRO A 49 2.01 -2.07 -19.28
C PRO A 49 1.15 -2.91 -20.24
N GLY A 50 -0.12 -3.14 -19.91
CA GLY A 50 -1.04 -3.87 -20.77
C GLY A 50 -1.32 -3.15 -22.08
N LEU A 51 -1.42 -1.82 -22.05
CA LEU A 51 -1.51 -0.98 -23.26
C LEU A 51 -0.27 -1.14 -24.16
N PHE A 52 0.93 -1.15 -23.58
CA PHE A 52 2.17 -1.26 -24.36
C PHE A 52 2.40 -2.66 -24.92
N GLN A 53 1.91 -3.69 -24.22
CA GLN A 53 2.03 -5.08 -24.64
C GLN A 53 1.00 -5.47 -25.70
N HIS A 54 -0.26 -5.09 -25.48
CA HIS A 54 -1.41 -5.55 -26.27
C HIS A 54 -2.11 -4.44 -27.05
N GLY A 55 -1.60 -3.21 -27.05
CA GLY A 55 -2.16 -2.12 -27.85
C GLY A 55 -3.41 -1.48 -27.28
N VAL A 56 -4.05 -0.64 -28.09
CA VAL A 56 -5.22 0.16 -27.69
C VAL A 56 -6.42 -0.72 -27.32
N ALA A 57 -7.28 -0.22 -26.42
CA ALA A 57 -8.55 -0.86 -26.10
C ALA A 57 -9.43 -1.02 -27.34
N LYS A 58 -10.12 -2.16 -27.43
CA LYS A 58 -11.20 -2.37 -28.40
C LYS A 58 -12.46 -1.67 -27.94
N HIS A 59 -13.27 -1.28 -28.91
CA HIS A 59 -14.61 -0.77 -28.66
C HIS A 59 -15.39 -1.77 -27.78
N PRO A 60 -16.15 -1.33 -26.75
CA PRO A 60 -16.80 -2.23 -25.79
C PRO A 60 -17.63 -3.36 -26.40
N GLN A 61 -18.27 -3.12 -27.54
CA GLN A 61 -19.10 -4.07 -28.29
C GLN A 61 -18.28 -5.15 -29.02
N ASN A 62 -16.99 -4.91 -29.26
CA ASN A 62 -16.10 -5.80 -30.00
C ASN A 62 -15.13 -6.57 -29.09
N GLN A 63 -15.27 -6.43 -27.77
CA GLN A 63 -14.42 -7.14 -26.81
C GLN A 63 -14.83 -8.62 -26.72
N GLY A 64 -13.85 -9.52 -26.77
CA GLY A 64 -14.05 -10.96 -26.59
C GLY A 64 -14.77 -11.71 -27.73
N ILE A 65 -15.04 -11.05 -28.87
CA ILE A 65 -15.70 -11.68 -30.03
C ILE A 65 -14.75 -11.95 -31.19
N ASP A 66 -13.44 -11.88 -30.98
CA ASP A 66 -12.42 -12.03 -32.05
C ASP A 66 -12.54 -13.34 -32.83
N THR A 67 -12.98 -14.41 -32.18
CA THR A 67 -13.17 -15.73 -32.80
C THR A 67 -14.44 -15.84 -33.64
N TYR A 68 -15.41 -14.93 -33.43
CA TYR A 68 -16.71 -14.91 -34.09
C TYR A 68 -16.87 -13.73 -35.04
N ALA A 69 -15.97 -12.75 -35.00
CA ALA A 69 -15.97 -11.59 -35.86
C ALA A 69 -15.65 -12.00 -37.31
N SER A 70 -16.38 -11.40 -38.26
CA SER A 70 -16.14 -11.61 -39.70
C SER A 70 -14.94 -10.84 -40.23
N GLU A 71 -14.50 -9.80 -39.50
CA GLU A 71 -13.35 -8.99 -39.86
C GLU A 71 -12.06 -9.59 -39.28
N PRO A 72 -11.04 -9.81 -40.13
CA PRO A 72 -9.76 -10.35 -39.66
C PRO A 72 -9.04 -9.33 -38.76
N VAL A 73 -8.51 -9.80 -37.63
CA VAL A 73 -7.68 -8.97 -36.74
C VAL A 73 -6.44 -8.49 -37.51
N HIS A 74 -6.24 -7.18 -37.58
CA HIS A 74 -5.05 -6.59 -38.18
C HIS A 74 -3.85 -6.80 -37.26
N LYS A 75 -2.90 -7.65 -37.67
CA LYS A 75 -1.71 -7.98 -36.89
C LYS A 75 -0.52 -7.19 -37.41
N GLU A 76 0.02 -6.33 -36.57
CA GLU A 76 1.22 -5.55 -36.84
C GLU A 76 2.51 -6.29 -36.41
N GLU A 77 3.67 -5.64 -36.60
CA GLU A 77 5.00 -6.20 -36.33
C GLU A 77 5.19 -6.69 -34.89
N PHE A 78 4.57 -6.00 -33.92
CA PHE A 78 4.68 -6.30 -32.49
C PHE A 78 3.37 -6.86 -31.90
N TYR A 79 2.62 -7.62 -32.69
CA TYR A 79 1.35 -8.21 -32.27
C TYR A 79 1.51 -9.28 -31.18
N GLU A 80 0.75 -9.15 -30.10
CA GLU A 80 0.64 -10.09 -29.00
C GLU A 80 -0.81 -10.15 -28.49
N GLU A 81 -1.46 -11.30 -28.66
CA GLU A 81 -2.87 -11.49 -28.32
C GLU A 81 -3.14 -11.19 -26.84
N ASP A 82 -4.17 -10.39 -26.57
CA ASP A 82 -4.59 -10.05 -25.21
C ASP A 82 -5.33 -11.24 -24.58
N PRO A 83 -4.86 -11.80 -23.46
CA PRO A 83 -5.55 -12.89 -22.77
C PRO A 83 -6.98 -12.54 -22.34
N LEU A 84 -7.27 -11.26 -22.13
CA LEU A 84 -8.59 -10.77 -21.72
C LEU A 84 -9.49 -10.42 -22.92
N GLY A 85 -8.95 -10.39 -24.14
CA GLY A 85 -9.67 -10.00 -25.35
C GLY A 85 -10.21 -8.56 -25.34
N GLN A 86 -9.67 -7.68 -24.48
CA GLN A 86 -10.11 -6.30 -24.32
C GLN A 86 -9.34 -5.34 -25.24
N ARG A 87 -8.10 -5.69 -25.62
CA ARG A 87 -7.20 -4.88 -26.44
C ARG A 87 -7.00 -5.47 -27.84
N THR A 88 -6.51 -4.65 -28.76
CA THR A 88 -6.31 -4.97 -30.19
C THR A 88 -5.24 -6.03 -30.46
N GLY A 89 -4.29 -6.20 -29.55
CA GLY A 89 -3.10 -7.03 -29.67
C GLY A 89 -1.89 -6.30 -30.28
N ASN A 90 -2.06 -5.11 -30.86
CA ASN A 90 -0.96 -4.38 -31.52
C ASN A 90 -0.18 -3.52 -30.51
N GLY A 91 0.81 -4.13 -29.86
CA GLY A 91 1.67 -3.45 -28.89
C GLY A 91 2.76 -2.58 -29.52
N VAL A 92 3.56 -1.97 -28.65
CA VAL A 92 4.67 -1.07 -29.01
C VAL A 92 5.98 -1.85 -29.10
N CYS A 93 7.01 -1.29 -29.74
CA CYS A 93 8.32 -1.91 -29.87
C CYS A 93 8.99 -2.24 -28.50
N PRO A 94 9.83 -3.29 -28.42
CA PRO A 94 10.42 -3.75 -27.16
C PRO A 94 11.25 -2.69 -26.42
N SER A 95 11.95 -1.81 -27.15
CA SER A 95 12.75 -0.74 -26.55
C SER A 95 11.90 0.22 -25.72
N LEU A 96 10.71 0.60 -26.20
CA LEU A 96 9.78 1.44 -25.45
C LEU A 96 9.17 0.68 -24.26
N ARG A 97 8.89 -0.62 -24.40
CA ARG A 97 8.43 -1.47 -23.28
C ARG A 97 9.47 -1.51 -22.15
N GLU A 98 10.76 -1.58 -22.46
CA GLU A 98 11.83 -1.54 -21.46
C GLU A 98 11.94 -0.17 -20.76
N THR A 99 11.78 0.93 -21.49
CA THR A 99 11.71 2.26 -20.87
C THR A 99 10.51 2.40 -19.93
N LEU A 100 9.36 1.85 -20.32
CA LEU A 100 8.17 1.81 -19.48
C LEU A 100 8.41 0.98 -18.22
N ALA A 101 9.04 -0.19 -18.33
CA ALA A 101 9.31 -1.07 -17.18
C ALA A 101 10.19 -0.39 -16.12
N ARG A 102 11.17 0.41 -16.54
CA ARG A 102 11.96 1.24 -15.62
C ARG A 102 11.10 2.31 -14.96
N MET A 103 10.29 3.01 -15.75
CA MET A 103 9.39 4.05 -15.24
C MET A 103 8.36 3.49 -14.24
N THR A 104 7.82 2.30 -14.49
CA THR A 104 6.85 1.67 -13.59
C THR A 104 7.49 1.20 -12.28
N ALA A 105 8.73 0.71 -12.33
CA ALA A 105 9.50 0.39 -11.14
C ALA A 105 9.75 1.65 -10.28
N ASP A 106 10.14 2.75 -10.90
CA ASP A 106 10.38 4.03 -10.21
C ASP A 106 9.11 4.57 -9.55
N VAL A 107 7.97 4.52 -10.24
CA VAL A 107 6.67 4.94 -9.70
C VAL A 107 6.22 4.02 -8.56
N THR A 108 6.43 2.71 -8.69
CA THR A 108 6.12 1.75 -7.61
C THR A 108 6.97 2.04 -6.37
N ALA A 109 8.25 2.33 -6.55
CA ALA A 109 9.14 2.70 -5.46
C ALA A 109 8.72 4.02 -4.82
N TYR A 110 8.36 5.02 -5.62
CA TYR A 110 7.85 6.31 -5.14
C TYR A 110 6.59 6.16 -4.30
N LEU A 111 5.60 5.40 -4.78
CA LEU A 111 4.33 5.16 -4.08
C LEU A 111 4.47 4.31 -2.82
N LYS A 112 5.42 3.35 -2.81
CA LYS A 112 5.73 2.49 -1.65
C LYS A 112 6.64 3.15 -0.62
N SER A 113 7.45 4.13 -1.01
CA SER A 113 8.47 4.70 -0.13
C SER A 113 7.81 5.18 1.18
N HIS A 114 8.02 4.43 2.25
CA HIS A 114 7.45 4.71 3.56
C HIS A 114 7.97 6.07 4.02
N ALA A 115 7.08 7.05 3.88
CA ALA A 115 7.37 8.44 3.70
C ALA A 115 8.30 9.01 4.78
N ARG A 116 9.59 9.13 4.43
CA ARG A 116 10.50 10.08 5.10
C ARG A 116 10.26 11.49 4.60
N GLU A 117 9.82 11.62 3.35
CA GLU A 117 9.61 12.90 2.67
C GLU A 117 8.12 13.14 2.38
N PRO A 118 7.66 14.39 2.43
CA PRO A 118 6.30 14.77 2.05
C PRO A 118 6.04 14.51 0.57
N VAL A 119 4.86 13.98 0.26
CA VAL A 119 4.38 13.86 -1.11
C VAL A 119 3.80 15.21 -1.53
N THR A 120 4.32 15.76 -2.63
CA THR A 120 3.85 17.02 -3.20
C THR A 120 3.08 16.78 -4.49
N MET A 121 2.09 17.64 -4.76
CA MET A 121 1.35 17.59 -6.04
C MET A 121 2.27 17.77 -7.24
N ALA A 122 3.33 18.58 -7.12
CA ALA A 122 4.30 18.79 -8.19
C ALA A 122 5.03 17.49 -8.55
N GLY A 123 5.49 16.73 -7.56
CA GLY A 123 6.17 15.44 -7.80
C GLY A 123 5.24 14.40 -8.43
N LEU A 124 3.97 14.35 -8.01
CA LEU A 124 2.98 13.49 -8.64
C LEU A 124 2.69 13.90 -10.08
N GLN A 125 2.55 15.21 -10.34
CA GLN A 125 2.30 15.74 -11.67
C GLN A 125 3.45 15.43 -12.63
N GLU A 126 4.71 15.56 -12.20
CA GLU A 126 5.87 15.20 -13.01
C GLU A 126 5.82 13.72 -13.44
N LYS A 127 5.47 12.82 -12.52
CA LYS A 127 5.30 11.40 -12.86
C LYS A 127 4.13 11.15 -13.80
N LEU A 128 3.02 11.87 -13.65
CA LEU A 128 1.90 11.81 -14.59
C LEU A 128 2.29 12.31 -15.99
N ASP A 129 3.08 13.40 -16.07
CA ASP A 129 3.56 13.95 -17.33
C ASP A 129 4.54 13.00 -18.04
N ASN A 130 5.37 12.26 -17.28
CA ASN A 130 6.19 11.18 -17.84
C ASN A 130 5.33 10.08 -18.47
N PHE A 131 4.22 9.69 -17.84
CA PHE A 131 3.24 8.76 -18.43
C PHE A 131 2.59 9.35 -19.69
N ARG A 132 2.23 10.63 -19.71
CA ARG A 132 1.72 11.29 -20.92
C ARG A 132 2.74 11.24 -22.06
N GLY A 133 3.99 11.57 -21.76
CA GLY A 133 5.08 11.58 -22.74
C GLY A 133 5.33 10.21 -23.34
N ILE A 134 5.45 9.16 -22.53
CA ILE A 134 5.73 7.82 -23.03
C ILE A 134 4.55 7.25 -23.84
N VAL A 135 3.31 7.51 -23.40
CA VAL A 135 2.10 7.08 -24.13
C VAL A 135 2.03 7.80 -25.49
N MET A 136 2.36 9.09 -25.54
CA MET A 136 2.41 9.85 -26.80
C MET A 136 3.49 9.31 -27.76
N MET A 137 4.62 8.81 -27.23
CA MET A 137 5.65 8.16 -28.06
C MET A 137 5.20 6.81 -28.60
N GLY A 138 4.47 6.01 -27.81
CA GLY A 138 3.98 4.70 -28.24
C GLY A 138 2.76 4.77 -29.16
N PHE A 139 1.89 5.77 -28.96
CA PHE A 139 0.61 5.93 -29.66
C PHE A 139 0.43 7.37 -30.15
N PRO A 140 1.15 7.80 -31.21
CA PRO A 140 1.13 9.18 -31.68
C PRO A 140 -0.23 9.63 -32.24
N MET A 141 -1.05 8.69 -32.70
CA MET A 141 -2.42 8.95 -33.16
C MET A 141 -3.42 9.10 -32.01
N GLY A 142 -2.96 8.99 -30.77
CA GLY A 142 -3.78 9.05 -29.57
C GLY A 142 -4.40 7.70 -29.20
N LEU A 143 -5.12 7.73 -28.08
CA LEU A 143 -5.87 6.59 -27.56
C LEU A 143 -7.38 6.86 -27.72
N PRO A 144 -8.21 5.81 -27.89
CA PRO A 144 -9.65 5.96 -27.89
C PRO A 144 -10.19 6.57 -26.58
N GLU A 145 -11.29 7.31 -26.66
CA GLU A 145 -11.91 7.98 -25.51
C GLU A 145 -12.34 7.00 -24.40
N TYR A 146 -12.70 5.77 -24.78
CA TYR A 146 -13.09 4.70 -23.87
C TYR A 146 -11.91 3.89 -23.31
N ASP A 147 -10.65 4.20 -23.66
CA ASP A 147 -9.49 3.53 -23.05
C ASP A 147 -9.26 4.08 -21.64
N ILE A 148 -9.13 3.18 -20.67
CA ILE A 148 -8.89 3.51 -19.26
C ILE A 148 -7.65 4.40 -19.11
N VAL A 149 -6.59 4.13 -19.87
CA VAL A 149 -5.36 4.95 -19.82
C VAL A 149 -5.64 6.36 -20.29
N LYS A 150 -6.44 6.54 -21.34
CA LYS A 150 -6.81 7.87 -21.86
C LYS A 150 -7.61 8.66 -20.83
N MET A 151 -8.66 8.05 -20.28
CA MET A 151 -9.50 8.66 -19.25
C MET A 151 -8.70 9.07 -18.00
N LEU A 152 -7.77 8.22 -17.54
CA LEU A 152 -6.87 8.55 -16.42
C LEU A 152 -5.91 9.71 -16.75
N LEU A 153 -5.36 9.78 -17.96
CA LEU A 153 -4.46 10.86 -18.36
C LEU A 153 -5.18 12.21 -18.52
N ASP A 154 -6.45 12.19 -18.93
CA ASP A 154 -7.30 13.38 -19.06
C ASP A 154 -7.90 13.82 -17.71
N GLY A 155 -7.80 12.96 -16.68
CA GLY A 155 -8.24 13.24 -15.32
C GLY A 155 -9.69 12.88 -15.02
N HIS A 156 -10.31 12.07 -15.87
CA HIS A 156 -11.63 11.47 -15.67
C HIS A 156 -11.53 10.21 -14.79
N ASP A 157 -11.03 10.36 -13.56
CA ASP A 157 -10.74 9.23 -12.66
C ASP A 157 -11.99 8.43 -12.29
N GLU A 158 -13.12 9.11 -12.08
CA GLU A 158 -14.39 8.46 -11.69
C GLU A 158 -14.91 7.54 -12.78
N ASP A 159 -14.88 8.00 -14.04
CA ASP A 159 -15.31 7.22 -15.20
C ASP A 159 -14.30 6.09 -15.50
N ALA A 160 -13.00 6.39 -15.44
CA ALA A 160 -11.95 5.42 -15.74
C ALA A 160 -11.94 4.24 -14.76
N LEU A 161 -12.22 4.53 -13.48
CA LEU A 161 -12.18 3.54 -12.40
C LEU A 161 -13.57 2.98 -12.07
N ALA A 162 -14.61 3.34 -12.84
CA ALA A 162 -15.96 2.87 -12.60
C ALA A 162 -16.01 1.33 -12.55
N GLY A 163 -16.55 0.79 -11.46
CA GLY A 163 -16.66 -0.67 -11.24
C GLY A 163 -15.37 -1.35 -10.76
N LEU A 164 -14.26 -0.63 -10.63
CA LEU A 164 -13.01 -1.14 -10.06
C LEU A 164 -12.94 -0.86 -8.55
N GLN A 165 -12.21 -1.69 -7.82
CA GLN A 165 -11.98 -1.50 -6.39
C GLN A 165 -11.36 -0.12 -6.09
N ALA A 166 -10.48 0.36 -6.97
CA ALA A 166 -9.82 1.67 -6.84
C ALA A 166 -10.80 2.87 -6.83
N SER A 167 -11.99 2.73 -7.43
CA SER A 167 -13.03 3.78 -7.35
C SER A 167 -13.57 3.94 -5.93
N GLN A 168 -13.56 2.87 -5.12
CA GLN A 168 -13.95 2.96 -3.71
C GLN A 168 -12.96 3.77 -2.88
N ASP A 169 -11.73 3.94 -3.32
CA ASP A 169 -10.71 4.68 -2.58
C ASP A 169 -10.63 6.15 -2.99
N LEU A 170 -11.29 6.56 -4.09
CA LEU A 170 -11.39 7.95 -4.50
C LEU A 170 -12.14 8.79 -3.45
N MET A 171 -11.62 9.98 -3.21
CA MET A 171 -12.14 10.91 -2.21
C MET A 171 -12.62 12.18 -2.88
N ASP A 172 -13.87 12.56 -2.64
CA ASP A 172 -14.37 13.87 -3.10
C ASP A 172 -13.77 14.99 -2.22
N PRO A 173 -13.01 15.94 -2.78
CA PRO A 173 -12.39 17.03 -2.03
C PRO A 173 -13.40 17.91 -1.28
N ALA A 174 -14.64 18.01 -1.77
CA ALA A 174 -15.68 18.83 -1.14
C ALA A 174 -16.29 18.16 0.09
N THR A 175 -16.41 16.83 0.09
CA THR A 175 -17.10 16.09 1.15
C THR A 175 -16.18 15.31 2.09
N ALA A 176 -14.90 15.13 1.74
CA ALA A 176 -13.94 14.40 2.57
C ALA A 176 -13.81 14.98 3.99
N GLU A 177 -13.56 14.11 4.96
CA GLU A 177 -13.36 14.46 6.36
C GLU A 177 -11.99 13.99 6.84
N LEU A 178 -11.30 14.84 7.60
CA LEU A 178 -10.00 14.52 8.18
C LEU A 178 -10.14 14.37 9.69
N TRP A 179 -9.57 13.28 10.22
CA TRP A 179 -9.68 12.92 11.62
C TRP A 179 -8.30 12.75 12.25
N TRP A 180 -8.10 13.35 13.43
CA TRP A 180 -6.90 13.17 14.24
C TRP A 180 -7.29 12.99 15.70
N ALA A 181 -6.72 11.97 16.35
CA ALA A 181 -6.96 11.65 17.76
C ALA A 181 -8.46 11.58 18.14
N GLY A 182 -9.31 11.07 17.23
CA GLY A 182 -10.76 10.96 17.44
C GLY A 182 -11.54 12.27 17.28
N LYS A 183 -10.91 13.36 16.84
CA LYS A 183 -11.54 14.65 16.54
C LYS A 183 -11.45 14.96 15.05
N GLN A 184 -12.55 15.45 14.48
CA GLN A 184 -12.64 15.88 13.09
C GLN A 184 -12.06 17.30 12.91
N PHE A 185 -11.32 17.55 11.85
CA PHE A 185 -10.97 18.91 11.41
C PHE A 185 -12.20 19.52 10.71
N PHE A 186 -12.89 20.43 11.39
CA PHE A 186 -14.00 21.16 10.76
C PHE A 186 -13.45 22.16 9.74
N ARG A 187 -14.16 22.30 8.61
CA ARG A 187 -13.72 23.08 7.44
C ARG A 187 -13.53 24.57 7.75
N ASP A 188 -14.29 25.11 8.70
CA ASP A 188 -14.28 26.52 9.10
C ASP A 188 -13.11 26.90 10.03
N ASP A 189 -12.46 25.89 10.64
CA ASP A 189 -11.34 26.08 11.55
C ASP A 189 -9.99 26.14 10.79
N THR A 190 -8.92 26.51 11.50
CA THR A 190 -7.54 26.38 11.01
C THR A 190 -6.87 25.13 11.55
N VAL A 191 -5.73 24.76 10.96
CA VAL A 191 -4.90 23.63 11.45
C VAL A 191 -4.43 23.89 12.88
N GLY A 192 -4.09 25.14 13.18
CA GLY A 192 -3.60 25.57 14.49
C GLY A 192 -4.62 25.42 15.62
N ASP A 193 -5.91 25.48 15.32
CA ASP A 193 -6.97 25.29 16.33
C ASP A 193 -7.01 23.86 16.87
N ARG A 194 -6.49 22.90 16.09
CA ARG A 194 -6.39 21.50 16.48
C ARG A 194 -5.00 21.16 16.96
N VAL A 195 -4.00 21.36 16.11
CA VAL A 195 -2.62 20.92 16.34
C VAL A 195 -1.88 21.85 17.33
N GLY A 196 -2.43 23.04 17.60
CA GLY A 196 -1.83 24.09 18.39
C GLY A 196 -0.99 25.05 17.54
N LYS A 197 -0.28 25.97 18.21
CA LYS A 197 0.53 27.01 17.55
C LYS A 197 1.95 26.57 17.17
N ASN A 198 2.30 25.30 17.41
CA ASN A 198 3.66 24.81 17.21
C ASN A 198 3.88 24.33 15.77
N GLU A 199 4.65 25.11 15.04
CA GLU A 199 5.17 24.87 13.69
C GLU A 199 6.28 23.78 13.63
N LYS A 200 6.34 22.85 14.60
CA LYS A 200 7.24 21.68 14.60
C LYS A 200 6.51 20.41 15.01
N THR A 201 5.23 20.32 14.65
CA THR A 201 4.37 19.22 15.09
C THR A 201 4.16 18.22 13.96
N LYS A 202 4.33 16.93 14.29
CA LYS A 202 3.95 15.82 13.41
C LYS A 202 2.69 15.16 13.98
N VAL A 203 1.64 15.07 13.18
CA VAL A 203 0.37 14.43 13.57
C VAL A 203 0.05 13.27 12.64
N ILE A 204 -0.69 12.27 13.14
CA ILE A 204 -1.16 11.13 12.35
C ILE A 204 -2.67 11.29 12.17
N ALA A 205 -3.11 11.49 10.94
CA ALA A 205 -4.51 11.72 10.61
C ALA A 205 -5.03 10.66 9.64
N ARG A 206 -6.35 10.48 9.62
CA ARG A 206 -7.05 9.59 8.70
C ARG A 206 -8.02 10.39 7.86
N LEU A 207 -8.02 10.11 6.56
CA LEU A 207 -8.95 10.68 5.61
C LEU A 207 -10.12 9.70 5.42
N THR A 208 -11.35 10.19 5.54
CA THR A 208 -12.57 9.36 5.43
C THR A 208 -13.60 10.01 4.52
N LYS A 209 -14.44 9.19 3.90
CA LYS A 209 -15.62 9.65 3.14
C LYS A 209 -16.68 10.22 4.10
N LYS A 210 -17.47 11.17 3.61
CA LYS A 210 -18.62 11.72 4.34
C LYS A 210 -19.57 10.58 4.74
N SER A 211 -19.92 10.51 6.02
CA SER A 211 -20.76 9.48 6.68
C SER A 211 -20.07 8.20 7.18
N ALA A 212 -18.77 8.00 6.92
CA ALA A 212 -18.03 6.88 7.52
C ALA A 212 -17.84 7.02 9.04
N GLY A 213 -18.04 8.22 9.58
CA GLY A 213 -17.90 8.53 11.00
C GLY A 213 -16.45 8.55 11.47
N ALA A 214 -16.27 8.64 12.79
CA ALA A 214 -14.93 8.63 13.37
C ALA A 214 -14.22 7.31 13.06
N PRO A 215 -12.97 7.34 12.58
CA PRO A 215 -12.23 6.13 12.27
C PRO A 215 -12.08 5.26 13.53
N GLN A 216 -12.24 3.95 13.36
CA GLN A 216 -12.04 3.00 14.46
C GLN A 216 -10.63 3.14 15.05
N ARG A 217 -10.57 3.12 16.38
CA ARG A 217 -9.30 3.06 17.10
C ARG A 217 -8.57 1.78 16.73
N GLU A 218 -7.28 1.92 16.42
CA GLU A 218 -6.44 0.77 16.15
C GLU A 218 -6.25 -0.05 17.44
N PRO A 219 -6.11 -1.39 17.31
CA PRO A 219 -5.65 -2.21 18.42
C PRO A 219 -4.33 -1.65 18.93
N ALA A 220 -4.18 -1.54 20.25
CA ALA A 220 -2.95 -1.01 20.85
C ALA A 220 -1.71 -1.91 20.62
N VAL A 221 -1.92 -3.10 20.06
CA VAL A 221 -0.90 -4.14 19.85
C VAL A 221 -1.00 -4.58 18.39
N SER A 222 0.11 -4.53 17.67
CA SER A 222 0.17 -5.05 16.29
C SER A 222 -0.12 -6.55 16.26
N GLU A 223 -0.55 -7.11 15.13
CA GLU A 223 -0.82 -8.55 15.04
C GLU A 223 0.42 -9.40 15.37
N ASP A 224 1.59 -8.93 14.97
CA ASP A 224 2.85 -9.63 15.21
C ASP A 224 3.26 -9.57 16.69
N GLU A 225 3.09 -8.42 17.34
CA GLU A 225 3.25 -8.33 18.79
C GLU A 225 2.21 -9.16 19.54
N ARG A 226 0.96 -9.24 19.04
CA ARG A 226 -0.08 -10.08 19.62
C ARG A 226 0.30 -11.56 19.52
N LYS A 227 0.82 -12.01 18.38
CA LYS A 227 1.33 -13.38 18.19
C LYS A 227 2.52 -13.65 19.10
N ALA A 228 3.48 -12.72 19.20
CA ALA A 228 4.62 -12.85 20.09
C ALA A 228 4.20 -12.90 21.57
N MET A 229 3.22 -12.08 21.95
CA MET A 229 2.64 -12.05 23.29
C MET A 229 1.91 -13.37 23.59
N MET A 230 1.09 -13.87 22.67
CA MET A 230 0.43 -15.18 22.79
C MET A 230 1.44 -16.31 22.92
N ALA A 231 2.50 -16.31 22.11
CA ALA A 231 3.56 -17.31 22.16
C ALA A 231 4.33 -17.26 23.50
N HIS A 232 4.62 -16.07 24.00
CA HIS A 232 5.25 -15.88 25.31
C HIS A 232 4.35 -16.38 26.45
N TYR A 233 3.04 -16.06 26.42
CA TYR A 233 2.09 -16.55 27.43
C TYR A 233 1.91 -18.06 27.39
N PHE A 234 1.86 -18.65 26.20
CA PHE A 234 1.78 -20.10 26.02
C PHE A 234 3.04 -20.79 26.59
N LYS A 235 4.23 -20.30 26.23
CA LYS A 235 5.49 -20.81 26.78
C LYS A 235 5.55 -20.69 28.29
N LYS A 236 5.12 -19.55 28.86
CA LYS A 236 5.04 -19.37 30.32
C LYS A 236 4.05 -20.33 30.97
N GLN A 237 2.92 -20.61 30.33
CA GLN A 237 1.97 -21.59 30.83
C GLN A 237 2.54 -23.01 30.81
N GLU A 238 3.27 -23.38 29.76
CA GLU A 238 3.97 -24.67 29.71
C GLU A 238 5.06 -24.76 30.78
N GLU A 239 5.86 -23.70 30.97
CA GLU A 239 6.87 -23.63 32.03
C GLU A 239 6.25 -23.74 33.42
N LEU A 240 5.14 -23.03 33.68
CA LEU A 240 4.42 -23.10 34.96
C LEU A 240 3.76 -24.45 35.19
N LYS A 241 3.21 -25.06 34.14
CA LYS A 241 2.64 -26.41 34.23
C LYS A 241 3.74 -27.41 34.52
N LYS A 242 4.88 -27.31 33.84
CA LYS A 242 6.04 -28.16 34.09
C LYS A 242 6.56 -27.99 35.53
N LEU A 243 6.66 -26.75 36.02
CA LEU A 243 7.03 -26.47 37.41
C LEU A 243 6.02 -27.06 38.42
N ALA A 244 4.74 -27.10 38.07
CA ALA A 244 3.71 -27.70 38.92
C ALA A 244 3.71 -29.24 38.86
N ASP A 245 4.14 -29.82 37.74
CA ASP A 245 4.30 -31.26 37.53
C ASP A 245 5.67 -31.77 38.05
N GLU A 246 6.62 -30.88 38.38
CA GLU A 246 7.90 -31.21 39.04
C GLU A 246 7.63 -31.53 40.52
N ASP A 247 7.65 -32.83 40.87
CA ASP A 247 7.46 -33.31 42.25
C ASP A 247 8.64 -32.89 43.15
N GLU A 248 8.38 -32.63 44.44
CA GLU A 248 9.38 -32.18 45.42
C GLU A 248 10.61 -33.09 45.54
N ASP A 249 10.56 -34.33 45.04
CA ASP A 249 11.67 -35.29 45.10
C ASP A 249 12.61 -35.28 43.86
N ASP A 250 12.31 -34.51 42.80
CA ASP A 250 13.14 -34.48 41.58
C ASP A 250 14.57 -33.98 41.83
N TYR A 251 14.78 -33.15 42.87
CA TYR A 251 16.14 -32.74 43.27
C TYR A 251 16.97 -33.90 43.84
N LEU A 252 16.37 -34.97 44.37
CA LEU A 252 17.10 -36.15 44.87
C LEU A 252 17.78 -36.93 43.74
N HIS A 253 17.28 -36.82 42.51
CA HIS A 253 17.89 -37.41 41.32
C HIS A 253 18.89 -36.48 40.62
N SER A 254 19.09 -35.25 41.14
CA SER A 254 20.07 -34.32 40.60
C SER A 254 21.51 -34.81 40.82
N SER A 255 22.40 -34.50 39.89
CA SER A 255 23.83 -34.83 40.00
C SER A 255 24.51 -34.18 41.22
N TRP A 256 23.95 -33.07 41.71
CA TRP A 256 24.40 -32.38 42.92
C TRP A 256 24.03 -33.12 44.21
N ALA A 257 22.87 -33.80 44.24
CA ALA A 257 22.43 -34.54 45.41
C ALA A 257 23.16 -35.89 45.60
N ASN A 258 24.01 -36.30 44.66
CA ASN A 258 24.76 -37.55 44.76
C ASN A 258 25.98 -37.39 45.69
N PRO A 259 25.98 -37.97 46.91
CA PRO A 259 27.08 -37.83 47.87
C PRO A 259 28.39 -38.50 47.40
N SER A 260 28.33 -39.31 46.33
CA SER A 260 29.51 -39.97 45.74
C SER A 260 30.04 -39.27 44.48
N ALA A 261 29.41 -38.18 44.03
CA ALA A 261 29.75 -37.50 42.77
C ALA A 261 31.23 -37.06 42.72
N LEU A 262 31.71 -36.38 43.76
CA LEU A 262 33.12 -35.93 43.84
C LEU A 262 34.09 -37.12 43.83
N LYS A 263 33.76 -38.20 44.55
CA LYS A 263 34.57 -39.42 44.62
C LYS A 263 34.65 -40.12 43.27
N ASN A 264 33.54 -40.17 42.53
CA ASN A 264 33.48 -40.78 41.20
C ASN A 264 34.23 -39.93 40.15
N GLN A 265 34.17 -38.60 40.28
CA GLN A 265 34.91 -37.67 39.44
C GLN A 265 36.43 -37.80 39.64
N LEU A 266 36.89 -37.90 40.90
CA LEU A 266 38.32 -38.10 41.21
C LEU A 266 38.84 -39.48 40.80
N ARG A 267 37.98 -40.50 40.75
CA ARG A 267 38.35 -41.88 40.35
C ARG A 267 38.13 -42.17 38.86
N GLY A 268 37.61 -41.21 38.10
CA GLY A 268 37.33 -41.38 36.67
C GLY A 268 36.16 -42.34 36.36
N THR A 269 35.31 -42.65 37.34
CA THR A 269 34.24 -43.66 37.22
C THR A 269 32.86 -43.04 36.93
N ASN A 270 32.78 -41.78 36.48
CA ASN A 270 31.53 -41.07 36.24
C ASN A 270 30.58 -41.73 35.21
N ASN A 271 31.10 -42.57 34.30
CA ASN A 271 30.29 -43.25 33.28
C ASN A 271 29.78 -44.64 33.69
N LEU A 272 30.08 -45.11 34.90
CA LEU A 272 29.59 -46.39 35.40
C LEU A 272 28.30 -46.14 36.18
N ARG A 273 27.16 -46.46 35.56
CA ARG A 273 25.87 -46.52 36.29
C ARG A 273 25.93 -47.71 37.24
N PRO A 274 25.73 -47.53 38.56
CA PRO A 274 25.46 -48.67 39.43
C PRO A 274 24.14 -49.32 38.98
N PHE A 275 24.10 -50.66 38.97
CA PHE A 275 22.88 -51.42 38.76
C PHE A 275 21.91 -51.23 39.93
#